data_AF-A0A7S0FKV0-F1
#
_entry.id   AF-A0A7S0FKV0-F1
#
_cell.length_a   1.000
_cell.length_b   1.000
_cell.length_c   1.000
_cell.angle_alpha   90.00
_cell.angle_beta   90.00
_cell.angle_gamma   90.00
#
_symmetry.space_group_name_H-M   'P 1'
#
loop_
_entity.id
_entity.type
_entity.pdbx_description
1 polymer ?
#
loop_
_entity_poly.entity_id
_entity_poly.type
_entity_poly.pdbx_seq_one_letter_code
_entity_poly.pdbx_strand_id
1 'polypeptide(L)'
;GNAKYIVKEDSSHKEQMQYLRMLDRHPALVLNADYQPMSLLPLSLWCWQDAVKAIFQGKVTVVDTYPDIFIRAVNIDMPLPSVIALNEYVPKKDQTPAFTRRNVFLR
;
A
#
# COMPACT_ATOMS: atom_id res chain seq x y z
N GLY A 1 19.27 17.75 -35.02
CA GLY A 1 17.96 17.99 -34.38
C GLY A 1 17.49 16.86 -33.46
N ASN A 2 18.35 16.24 -32.64
CA ASN A 2 17.97 15.05 -31.84
C ASN A 2 17.96 15.27 -30.31
N ALA A 3 18.45 16.41 -29.81
CA ALA A 3 18.56 16.64 -28.37
C ALA A 3 17.21 16.89 -27.67
N LYS A 4 16.18 17.38 -28.40
CA LYS A 4 14.87 17.68 -27.79
C LYS A 4 14.00 16.43 -27.53
N TYR A 5 14.25 15.32 -28.23
CA TYR A 5 13.47 14.08 -28.07
C TYR A 5 13.98 13.25 -26.89
N ILE A 6 15.29 13.09 -26.77
CA ILE A 6 15.93 12.32 -25.69
C ILE A 6 15.63 12.93 -24.31
N VAL A 7 15.66 14.26 -24.20
CA VAL A 7 15.38 14.96 -22.92
C VAL A 7 13.91 14.81 -22.47
N LYS A 8 12.99 14.60 -23.42
CA LYS A 8 11.56 14.49 -23.13
C LYS A 8 11.19 13.14 -22.51
N GLU A 9 11.80 12.05 -23.00
CA GLU A 9 11.65 10.70 -22.42
C GLU A 9 12.24 10.61 -21.01
N ASP A 10 13.42 11.20 -20.79
CA ASP A 10 14.07 11.23 -19.47
C ASP A 10 13.27 12.01 -18.42
N SER A 11 12.60 13.09 -18.83
CA SER A 11 11.78 13.91 -17.93
C SER A 11 10.50 13.17 -17.52
N SER A 12 9.82 12.53 -18.48
CA SER A 12 8.62 11.72 -18.22
C SER A 12 8.93 10.54 -17.28
N HIS A 13 10.05 9.86 -17.47
CA HIS A 13 10.44 8.74 -16.61
C HIS A 13 10.75 9.21 -15.17
N LYS A 14 11.40 10.36 -15.01
CA LYS A 14 11.66 10.96 -13.69
C LYS A 14 10.38 11.35 -12.97
N GLU A 15 9.43 11.96 -13.67
CA GLU A 15 8.11 12.32 -13.12
C GLU A 15 7.33 11.07 -12.66
N GLN A 16 7.33 10.01 -13.47
CA GLN A 16 6.73 8.73 -13.09
C GLN A 16 7.39 8.13 -11.84
N MET A 17 8.72 8.10 -11.78
CA MET A 17 9.44 7.59 -10.62
C MET A 17 9.19 8.44 -9.37
N GLN A 18 9.06 9.75 -9.53
CA GLN A 18 8.70 10.64 -8.42
C GLN A 18 7.26 10.41 -7.95
N TYR A 19 6.33 10.18 -8.87
CA TYR A 19 4.95 9.82 -8.54
C TYR A 19 4.87 8.50 -7.77
N LEU A 20 5.57 7.45 -8.23
CA LEU A 20 5.63 6.17 -7.51
C LEU A 20 6.21 6.32 -6.10
N ARG A 21 7.21 7.18 -5.90
CA ARG A 21 7.74 7.51 -4.56
C ARG A 21 6.73 8.27 -3.69
N MET A 22 5.82 9.04 -4.27
CA MET A 22 4.75 9.71 -3.51
C MET A 22 3.78 8.70 -2.88
N LEU A 23 3.57 7.56 -3.55
CA LEU A 23 2.70 6.49 -3.06
C LEU A 23 3.23 5.84 -1.77
N ASP A 24 4.54 5.94 -1.47
CA ASP A 24 5.13 5.42 -0.22
C ASP A 24 4.52 6.05 1.05
N ARG A 25 3.82 7.18 0.91
CA ARG A 25 3.09 7.85 2.00
C ARG A 25 1.67 7.31 2.23
N HIS A 26 1.25 6.32 1.46
CA HIS A 26 -0.12 5.81 1.42
C HIS A 26 -0.14 4.28 1.69
N PRO A 27 0.12 3.85 2.94
CA PRO A 27 0.11 2.43 3.30
C PRO A 27 -1.32 1.87 3.35
N ALA A 28 -1.48 0.57 3.12
CA ALA A 28 -2.77 -0.10 3.25
C ALA A 28 -2.96 -0.70 4.65
N LEU A 29 -4.16 -0.54 5.23
CA LEU A 29 -4.59 -1.25 6.43
C LEU A 29 -4.84 -2.72 6.11
N VAL A 30 -4.28 -3.62 6.93
CA VAL A 30 -4.44 -5.06 6.81
C VAL A 30 -5.43 -5.57 7.84
N LEU A 31 -6.53 -6.11 7.34
CA LEU A 31 -7.54 -6.85 8.09
C LEU A 31 -7.28 -8.35 7.96
N ASN A 32 -7.74 -9.10 8.95
CA ASN A 32 -7.78 -10.54 8.89
C ASN A 32 -8.95 -11.02 8.00
N ALA A 33 -9.08 -12.32 7.76
CA ALA A 33 -10.12 -12.89 6.90
C ALA A 33 -11.55 -12.70 7.41
N ASP A 34 -11.73 -12.38 8.69
CA ASP A 34 -13.00 -12.00 9.30
C ASP A 34 -13.26 -10.48 9.23
N TYR A 35 -12.48 -9.73 8.44
CA TYR A 35 -12.54 -8.27 8.28
C TYR A 35 -12.32 -7.50 9.60
N GLN A 36 -11.79 -8.16 10.63
CA GLN A 36 -11.34 -7.49 11.84
C GLN A 36 -9.88 -7.06 11.69
N PRO A 37 -9.45 -5.97 12.33
CA PRO A 37 -8.04 -5.58 12.31
C PRO A 37 -7.17 -6.70 12.87
N MET A 38 -6.09 -7.01 12.16
CA MET A 38 -5.16 -8.10 12.51
C MET A 38 -4.44 -7.82 13.84
N SER A 39 -4.18 -6.55 14.15
CA SER A 39 -3.83 -6.07 15.49
C SER A 39 -4.44 -4.70 15.73
N LEU A 40 -4.95 -4.46 16.95
CA LEU A 40 -5.38 -3.13 17.38
C LEU A 40 -4.18 -2.19 17.54
N LEU A 41 -3.01 -2.71 17.94
CA LEU A 41 -1.79 -1.94 18.17
C LEU A 41 -0.51 -2.80 17.96
N PRO A 42 0.55 -2.27 17.32
CA PRO A 42 0.46 -1.22 16.31
C PRO A 42 -0.44 -1.68 15.16
N LEU A 43 -1.16 -0.74 14.54
CA LEU A 43 -2.00 -1.02 13.39
C LEU A 43 -1.20 -1.80 12.33
N SER A 44 -1.75 -2.91 11.83
CA SER A 44 -1.08 -3.73 10.82
C SER A 44 -1.17 -3.03 9.46
N LEU A 45 -0.16 -2.23 9.16
CA LEU A 45 -0.02 -1.50 7.90
C LEU A 45 0.99 -2.19 6.99
N TRP A 46 0.66 -2.31 5.71
CA TRP A 46 1.59 -2.70 4.64
C TRP A 46 1.89 -1.49 3.75
N CYS A 47 3.10 -1.42 3.19
CA CYS A 47 3.35 -0.45 2.13
C CYS A 47 2.50 -0.82 0.90
N TRP A 48 2.26 0.16 0.02
CA TRP A 48 1.43 -0.06 -1.16
C TRP A 48 1.99 -1.15 -2.07
N GLN A 49 3.33 -1.29 -2.17
CA GLN A 49 3.96 -2.31 -2.99
C GLN A 49 3.64 -3.73 -2.49
N ASP A 50 3.71 -3.95 -1.18
CA ASP A 50 3.39 -5.25 -0.57
C ASP A 50 1.90 -5.59 -0.72
N ALA A 51 1.03 -4.59 -0.57
CA ALA A 51 -0.40 -4.74 -0.81
C ALA A 51 -0.69 -5.16 -2.27
N VAL A 52 -0.13 -4.43 -3.24
CA VAL A 52 -0.28 -4.73 -4.68
C VAL A 52 0.26 -6.11 -5.02
N LYS A 53 1.44 -6.46 -4.50
CA LYS A 53 2.02 -7.79 -4.67
C LYS A 53 1.10 -8.89 -4.15
N ALA A 54 0.49 -8.69 -2.98
CA ALA A 54 -0.43 -9.66 -2.40
C ALA A 54 -1.75 -9.79 -3.20
N ILE A 55 -2.24 -8.69 -3.78
CA ILE A 55 -3.40 -8.69 -4.69
C ILE A 55 -3.09 -9.56 -5.90
N PHE A 56 -1.95 -9.35 -6.56
CA PHE A 56 -1.54 -10.16 -7.72
C PHE A 56 -1.24 -11.63 -7.36
N GLN A 57 -0.88 -11.90 -6.10
CA GLN A 57 -0.72 -13.26 -5.58
C GLN A 57 -2.05 -13.93 -5.22
N GLY A 58 -3.19 -13.24 -5.28
CA GLY A 58 -4.50 -13.77 -4.87
C GLY A 58 -4.62 -14.03 -3.37
N LYS A 59 -3.78 -13.39 -2.55
CA LYS A 59 -3.72 -13.61 -1.09
C LYS A 59 -4.62 -12.70 -0.28
N VAL A 60 -5.09 -11.61 -0.88
CA VAL A 60 -5.90 -10.59 -0.22
C VAL A 60 -7.06 -10.15 -1.10
N THR A 61 -8.08 -9.61 -0.45
CA THR A 61 -9.21 -8.92 -1.07
C THR A 61 -9.09 -7.43 -0.79
N VAL A 62 -9.31 -6.58 -1.81
CA VAL A 62 -9.37 -5.12 -1.63
C VAL A 62 -10.72 -4.76 -1.02
N VAL A 63 -10.69 -4.09 0.13
CA VAL A 63 -11.89 -3.64 0.84
C VAL A 63 -12.18 -2.19 0.53
N ASP A 64 -11.14 -1.36 0.47
CA ASP A 64 -11.25 0.05 0.16
C ASP A 64 -9.98 0.57 -0.53
N THR A 65 -10.12 1.72 -1.20
CA THR A 65 -9.08 2.36 -1.99
C THR A 65 -8.91 3.82 -1.60
N TYR A 66 -7.71 4.37 -1.79
CA TYR A 66 -7.50 5.80 -1.65
C TYR A 66 -8.28 6.55 -2.74
N PRO A 67 -9.12 7.54 -2.39
CA PRO A 67 -9.85 8.33 -3.37
C PRO A 67 -8.90 9.05 -4.33
N ASP A 68 -9.19 8.96 -5.63
CA ASP A 68 -8.46 9.65 -6.71
C ASP A 68 -6.96 9.31 -6.84
N ILE A 69 -6.45 8.31 -6.10
CA ILE A 69 -5.07 7.86 -6.20
C ILE A 69 -5.00 6.55 -6.97
N PHE A 70 -4.23 6.56 -8.06
CA PHE A 70 -4.05 5.40 -8.95
C PHE A 70 -2.58 5.01 -9.02
N ILE A 71 -2.32 3.70 -9.05
CA ILE A 71 -1.03 3.15 -9.40
C ILE A 71 -0.96 3.10 -10.92
N ARG A 72 -0.05 3.89 -11.51
CA ARG A 72 0.15 3.95 -12.96
C ARG A 72 1.59 3.56 -13.28
N ALA A 73 1.74 2.37 -13.88
CA ALA A 73 2.99 1.85 -14.40
C ALA A 73 2.75 1.28 -15.81
N VAL A 74 3.82 0.91 -16.51
CA VAL A 74 3.75 0.47 -17.92
C VAL A 74 2.70 -0.62 -18.16
N ASN A 75 2.57 -1.56 -17.23
CA ASN A 75 1.65 -2.70 -17.33
C ASN A 75 0.57 -2.73 -16.23
N ILE A 76 0.42 -1.64 -15.46
CA ILE A 76 -0.49 -1.60 -14.31
C ILE A 76 -1.23 -0.26 -14.31
N ASP A 77 -2.56 -0.32 -14.33
CA ASP A 77 -3.43 0.80 -14.03
C ASP A 77 -4.53 0.32 -13.08
N MET A 78 -4.44 0.71 -11.81
CA MET A 78 -5.40 0.29 -10.79
C MET A 78 -5.53 1.34 -9.67
N PRO A 79 -6.69 1.42 -8.99
CA PRO A 79 -6.83 2.20 -7.77
C PRO A 79 -5.82 1.76 -6.70
N LEU A 80 -5.27 2.72 -5.95
CA LEU A 80 -4.36 2.42 -4.86
C LEU A 80 -5.16 1.85 -3.66
N PRO A 81 -4.87 0.63 -3.17
CA PRO A 81 -5.58 0.07 -2.04
C PRO A 81 -5.28 0.84 -0.75
N SER A 82 -6.32 1.17 0.01
CA SER A 82 -6.23 1.77 1.35
C SER A 82 -6.54 0.76 2.45
N VAL A 83 -7.38 -0.24 2.17
CA VAL A 83 -7.73 -1.32 3.09
C VAL A 83 -7.78 -2.64 2.34
N ILE A 84 -7.09 -3.65 2.86
CA ILE A 84 -7.06 -5.03 2.34
C ILE A 84 -7.40 -6.02 3.45
N ALA A 85 -8.04 -7.13 3.09
CA ALA A 85 -8.30 -8.26 3.99
C ALA A 85 -7.54 -9.50 3.51
N LEU A 86 -6.89 -10.21 4.43
CA LEU A 86 -6.29 -11.51 4.14
C LEU A 86 -7.36 -12.51 3.71
N ASN A 87 -7.07 -13.34 2.72
CA ASN A 87 -7.99 -14.41 2.31
C ASN A 87 -7.95 -15.62 3.25
N GLU A 88 -6.85 -15.78 3.98
CA GLU A 88 -6.67 -16.85 4.97
C GLU A 88 -6.68 -16.28 6.38
N TYR A 89 -7.40 -16.95 7.28
CA TYR A 89 -7.50 -16.53 8.67
C TYR A 89 -6.18 -16.75 9.41
N VAL A 90 -5.64 -15.68 9.97
CA VAL A 90 -4.48 -15.73 10.86
C VAL A 90 -4.97 -15.67 12.32
N PRO A 91 -4.65 -16.66 13.17
CA PRO A 91 -4.99 -16.60 14.58
C PRO A 91 -4.38 -15.38 15.26
N LYS A 92 -5.22 -14.57 15.93
CA LYS A 92 -4.75 -13.44 16.73
C LYS A 92 -3.87 -13.98 17.86
N LYS A 93 -2.62 -13.53 17.91
CA LYS A 93 -1.82 -13.67 19.12
C LYS A 93 -2.31 -12.60 20.09
N ASP A 94 -2.78 -13.00 21.27
CA ASP A 94 -3.11 -12.08 22.36
C ASP A 94 -1.87 -11.28 22.73
N GLN A 95 -1.67 -10.15 22.07
CA GLN A 95 -0.61 -9.21 22.37
C GLN A 95 -1.24 -8.08 23.16
N THR A 96 -1.04 -8.12 24.47
CA THR A 96 -1.20 -6.93 25.30
C THR A 96 -0.40 -5.80 24.68
N PRO A 97 -0.97 -4.60 24.49
CA PRO A 97 -0.29 -3.54 23.79
C PRO A 97 0.97 -3.15 24.58
N ALA A 98 2.15 -3.39 24.00
CA ALA A 98 3.38 -2.90 24.59
C ALA A 98 3.34 -1.35 24.55
N PHE A 99 3.37 -0.69 25.71
CA PHE A 99 3.47 0.77 25.79
C PHE A 99 4.85 1.21 25.29
N THR A 100 5.00 1.32 23.97
CA THR A 100 6.20 1.83 23.33
C THR A 100 5.92 3.21 22.75
N ARG A 101 6.94 4.07 22.70
CA ARG A 101 6.84 5.44 22.15
C ARG A 101 6.23 5.45 20.74
N ARG A 102 6.46 4.41 19.91
CA ARG A 102 5.84 4.23 18.59
C ARG A 102 4.31 4.11 18.64
N ASN A 103 3.75 3.50 19.69
CA ASN A 103 2.30 3.35 19.87
C ASN A 103 1.61 4.64 20.33
N VAL A 104 2.36 5.64 20.82
CA VAL A 104 1.81 6.97 21.17
C VAL A 104 1.70 7.88 19.94
N PHE A 105 2.53 7.67 18.91
CA PHE A 105 2.55 8.48 17.68
C PHE A 105 1.42 8.15 16.68
N LEU A 106 0.50 7.26 17.02
CA LEU A 106 -0.65 6.85 16.19
C LEU A 106 -1.99 7.45 16.66
N ARG A 107 -1.97 8.41 17.61
CA ARG A 107 -3.14 9.17 18.09
C ARG A 107 -3.27 10.51 17.37
#